data_AF-A0A3E0Q991-F1
#
_entry.id   AF-A0A3E0Q991-F1
#
_cell.length_a   1.000
_cell.length_b   1.000
_cell.length_c   1.000
_cell.angle_alpha   90.00
_cell.angle_beta   90.00
_cell.angle_gamma   90.00
#
_symmetry.space_group_name_H-M   'P 1'
#
loop_
_entity.id
_entity.type
_entity.pdbx_description
1 polymer ?
#
loop_
_entity_poly.entity_id
_entity_poly.type
_entity_poly.pdbx_seq_one_letter_code
_entity_poly.pdbx_strand_id
1 'polypeptide(L)'
;MSAQSGRNSAGFDPGWPQMGPVHPHAPPCATGLLSRTLPGEYLAMLLAVHAGFVALAWGWYSPDVWMSLPLIAGAAWAIARLVGFLSGWLVTPLITLSVMGATLVVDGVEASDSPEWLVSGPFSAFALACILGAVFTLEVIGLTESRSRQFASFVRRHGVRILTYGIVATIAIYTFAVPLVQELIFTLNPPDHPHFALDRLTLPQSMLFKFVESFTGLMFLVVGMVVGSYLNVVIYRVPRGISTLVKSSHCPGCGADIVARDNLPLVGWLRLNGRCRNCDTNIPVRYPIVEGVIGLAFLLLFFVELISGGANLPVRRPNSYTGVQWILFYTKWDLVGYYVYHCFLFCTLFAWAMIRRDGHRVPLKTFAVVFAISMGAPLLLPDLLPWPFNTGAEFPVEYTVRNAAISSALGVLAGAAVSTLPEILGWFRQDSRPPSPLFDRPSWLVIGAGLGWQAVVGVLALLAIWIFACALVDSPGRTVQEGPQSNAPVNHPPPIVTELRSMALPAALLIHLCLWRHVAEVFG
;
A
#
# COMPACT_ATOMS: atom_id res chain seq x y z
N MET A 1 32.53 -43.57 -41.25
CA MET A 1 32.06 -42.30 -41.86
C MET A 1 30.64 -42.07 -41.36
N SER A 2 30.44 -41.38 -40.22
CA SER A 2 30.22 -39.92 -40.09
C SER A 2 28.93 -39.48 -40.84
N ALA A 3 27.97 -38.76 -40.26
CA ALA A 3 28.09 -37.74 -39.22
C ALA A 3 26.79 -37.55 -38.43
N GLN A 4 26.95 -37.31 -37.13
CA GLN A 4 25.99 -36.68 -36.22
C GLN A 4 25.87 -35.18 -36.57
N SER A 5 24.65 -34.66 -36.66
CA SER A 5 24.40 -33.22 -36.59
C SER A 5 23.86 -32.87 -35.20
N GLY A 6 24.75 -32.43 -34.32
CA GLY A 6 24.39 -31.91 -33.00
C GLY A 6 23.65 -30.58 -33.12
N ARG A 7 22.38 -30.56 -32.71
CA ARG A 7 21.76 -29.33 -32.20
C ARG A 7 21.93 -29.36 -30.69
N ASN A 8 22.79 -28.48 -30.18
CA ASN A 8 22.92 -28.19 -28.77
C ASN A 8 21.58 -27.66 -28.24
N SER A 9 20.77 -28.55 -27.67
CA SER A 9 19.71 -28.19 -26.74
C SER A 9 20.39 -27.72 -25.45
N ALA A 10 20.61 -26.40 -25.33
CA ALA A 10 20.85 -25.80 -24.03
C ALA A 10 19.63 -26.12 -23.16
N GLY A 11 19.81 -27.02 -22.20
CA GLY A 11 18.77 -27.43 -21.27
C GLY A 11 18.22 -26.19 -20.57
N PHE A 12 16.96 -25.90 -20.85
CA PHE A 12 16.19 -24.93 -20.09
C PHE A 12 15.77 -25.65 -18.82
N ASP A 13 16.51 -25.43 -17.74
CA ASP A 13 16.12 -25.90 -16.42
C ASP A 13 14.82 -25.17 -16.04
N PRO A 14 13.67 -25.85 -15.90
CA PRO A 14 12.42 -25.21 -15.50
C PRO A 14 12.49 -24.95 -13.99
N GLY A 15 13.39 -24.06 -13.58
CA GLY A 15 13.73 -23.74 -12.19
C GLY A 15 12.67 -22.90 -11.47
N TRP A 16 11.40 -23.25 -11.59
CA TRP A 16 10.39 -22.85 -10.63
C TRP A 16 10.16 -24.01 -9.67
N PRO A 17 10.18 -23.81 -8.34
CA PRO A 17 9.78 -24.85 -7.42
C PRO A 17 8.34 -25.22 -7.75
N GLN A 18 8.14 -26.43 -8.27
CA GLN A 18 6.81 -27.00 -8.38
C GLN A 18 6.31 -27.16 -6.94
N MET A 19 5.29 -26.38 -6.57
CA MET A 19 4.58 -26.61 -5.31
C MET A 19 4.02 -28.03 -5.38
N GLY A 20 4.58 -28.92 -4.54
CA GLY A 20 4.12 -30.29 -4.41
C GLY A 20 2.63 -30.36 -4.05
N PRO A 21 1.97 -31.50 -4.29
CA PRO A 21 0.55 -31.65 -4.01
C PRO A 21 0.25 -31.38 -2.53
N VAL A 22 -0.67 -30.43 -2.29
CA VAL A 22 -1.14 -30.07 -0.96
C VAL A 22 -1.85 -31.29 -0.34
N HIS A 23 -1.25 -31.86 0.71
CA HIS A 23 -1.86 -32.94 1.49
C HIS A 23 -3.16 -32.45 2.16
N PRO A 24 -4.27 -33.21 2.11
CA PRO A 24 -5.58 -32.73 2.55
C PRO A 24 -5.92 -33.16 3.97
N HIS A 25 -5.15 -32.80 5.00
CA HIS A 25 -5.52 -33.13 6.38
C HIS A 25 -5.13 -32.05 7.40
N ALA A 26 -5.91 -30.97 7.43
CA ALA A 26 -6.14 -30.15 8.63
C ALA A 26 -7.48 -29.41 8.46
N PRO A 27 -8.38 -29.38 9.47
CA PRO A 27 -9.57 -28.54 9.41
C PRO A 27 -9.10 -27.08 9.28
N PRO A 28 -9.67 -26.27 8.36
CA PRO A 28 -9.23 -24.90 8.17
C PRO A 28 -9.64 -24.08 9.40
N CYS A 29 -8.73 -23.91 10.34
CA CYS A 29 -8.82 -22.78 11.26
C CYS A 29 -8.91 -21.53 10.39
N ALA A 30 -9.94 -20.71 10.62
CA ALA A 30 -10.21 -19.45 9.93
C ALA A 30 -9.18 -18.37 10.29
N THR A 31 -7.89 -18.69 10.12
CA THR A 31 -6.83 -17.68 9.90
C THR A 31 -7.27 -16.92 8.65
N GLY A 32 -7.70 -15.68 8.89
CA GLY A 32 -8.64 -14.94 8.04
C GLY A 32 -8.22 -14.81 6.59
N LEU A 33 -9.20 -14.53 5.74
CA LEU A 33 -9.08 -14.28 4.30
C LEU A 33 -7.83 -13.50 3.87
N LEU A 34 -7.42 -12.57 4.74
CA LEU A 34 -6.31 -11.66 4.51
C LEU A 34 -4.94 -12.30 4.73
N SER A 35 -4.77 -13.20 5.70
CA SER A 35 -3.46 -13.76 6.08
C SER A 35 -3.00 -14.92 5.20
N ARG A 36 -3.73 -15.22 4.12
CA ARG A 36 -3.40 -16.30 3.17
C ARG A 36 -3.07 -15.77 1.78
N THR A 37 -3.23 -14.48 1.54
CA THR A 37 -3.02 -13.88 0.22
C THR A 37 -2.22 -12.59 0.32
N LEU A 38 -1.23 -12.42 -0.55
CA LEU A 38 -0.41 -11.21 -0.64
C LEU A 38 -1.19 -9.87 -0.60
N PRO A 39 -2.34 -9.70 -1.30
CA PRO A 39 -3.12 -8.48 -1.26
C PRO A 39 -3.82 -8.31 0.08
N GLY A 40 -4.28 -9.41 0.65
CA GLY A 40 -4.96 -9.42 1.92
C GLY A 40 -4.04 -8.98 3.05
N GLU A 41 -2.79 -9.44 3.04
CA GLU A 41 -1.77 -9.04 4.00
C GLU A 41 -1.38 -7.57 3.85
N TYR A 42 -1.19 -7.10 2.61
CA TYR A 42 -0.88 -5.70 2.32
C TYR A 42 -2.02 -4.78 2.78
N LEU A 43 -3.26 -5.16 2.48
CA LEU A 43 -4.45 -4.43 2.91
C LEU A 43 -4.60 -4.47 4.43
N ALA A 44 -4.38 -5.63 5.06
CA ALA A 44 -4.46 -5.77 6.51
C ALA A 44 -3.44 -4.89 7.23
N MET A 45 -2.22 -4.80 6.71
CA MET A 45 -1.23 -3.90 7.26
C MET A 45 -1.65 -2.44 7.06
N LEU A 46 -2.07 -2.06 5.86
CA LEU A 46 -2.47 -0.69 5.59
C LEU A 46 -3.58 -0.25 6.53
N LEU A 47 -4.61 -1.08 6.69
CA LEU A 47 -5.73 -0.82 7.59
C LEU A 47 -5.32 -0.86 9.07
N ALA A 48 -4.42 -1.76 9.48
CA ALA A 48 -3.98 -1.87 10.87
C ALA A 48 -3.09 -0.70 11.29
N VAL A 49 -2.14 -0.30 10.46
CA VAL A 49 -1.29 0.87 10.70
C VAL A 49 -2.16 2.13 10.73
N HIS A 50 -3.12 2.26 9.82
CA HIS A 50 -4.05 3.39 9.79
C HIS A 50 -4.90 3.44 11.06
N ALA A 51 -5.50 2.32 11.47
CA ALA A 51 -6.25 2.22 12.72
C ALA A 51 -5.38 2.55 13.95
N GLY A 52 -4.14 2.06 13.99
CA GLY A 52 -3.19 2.39 15.06
C GLY A 52 -2.89 3.89 15.14
N PHE A 53 -2.75 4.54 13.99
CA PHE A 53 -2.55 5.98 13.95
C PHE A 53 -3.79 6.78 14.37
N VAL A 54 -5.00 6.32 14.00
CA VAL A 54 -6.26 6.88 14.54
C VAL A 54 -6.23 6.83 16.08
N ALA A 55 -5.89 5.68 16.66
CA ALA A 55 -5.83 5.53 18.12
C ALA A 55 -4.81 6.48 18.76
N LEU A 56 -3.63 6.63 18.16
CA LEU A 56 -2.59 7.55 18.66
C LEU A 56 -3.01 9.01 18.54
N ALA A 57 -3.58 9.42 17.40
CA ALA A 57 -3.99 10.80 17.16
C ALA A 57 -5.12 11.20 18.12
N TRP A 58 -6.15 10.37 18.28
CA TRP A 58 -7.23 10.64 19.22
C TRP A 58 -6.79 10.56 20.68
N GLY A 59 -5.89 9.62 21.02
CA GLY A 59 -5.32 9.56 22.36
C GLY A 59 -4.40 10.74 22.72
N TRP A 60 -3.85 11.42 21.72
CA TRP A 60 -2.98 12.58 21.93
C TRP A 60 -3.74 13.91 21.97
N TYR A 61 -4.72 14.08 21.08
CA TYR A 61 -5.41 15.37 20.89
C TYR A 61 -6.75 15.48 21.62
N SER A 62 -7.38 14.37 22.06
CA SER A 62 -8.59 14.43 22.88
C SER A 62 -8.23 14.36 24.38
N PRO A 63 -8.47 15.42 25.17
CA PRO A 63 -8.24 15.42 26.61
C PRO A 63 -9.25 14.55 27.38
N ASP A 64 -10.39 14.20 26.78
CA ASP A 64 -11.45 13.41 27.39
C ASP A 64 -11.28 11.91 27.11
N VAL A 65 -10.70 11.21 28.08
CA VAL A 65 -10.40 9.77 28.04
C VAL A 65 -11.65 8.90 27.74
N TRP A 66 -12.83 9.32 28.19
CA TRP A 66 -14.07 8.56 27.99
C TRP A 66 -14.60 8.61 26.56
N MET A 67 -14.25 9.66 25.81
CA MET A 67 -14.73 9.89 24.43
C MET A 67 -13.76 9.32 23.40
N SER A 68 -12.46 9.31 23.71
CA SER A 68 -11.44 8.64 22.90
C SER A 68 -11.41 7.11 23.08
N LEU A 69 -11.96 6.59 24.19
CA LEU A 69 -11.98 5.16 24.50
C LEU A 69 -12.62 4.27 23.41
N PRO A 70 -13.80 4.61 22.84
CA PRO A 70 -14.42 3.81 21.78
C PRO A 70 -13.61 3.80 20.48
N LEU A 71 -12.90 4.89 20.16
CA LEU A 71 -12.03 4.97 18.99
C LEU A 71 -10.75 4.16 19.17
N ILE A 72 -10.11 4.27 20.34
CA ILE A 72 -8.93 3.47 20.69
C ILE A 72 -9.30 1.99 20.75
N ALA A 73 -10.42 1.64 21.38
CA ALA A 73 -10.93 0.27 21.45
C ALA A 73 -11.34 -0.25 20.06
N GLY A 74 -11.95 0.59 19.22
CA GLY A 74 -12.32 0.23 17.85
C GLY A 74 -11.11 -0.01 16.96
N ALA A 75 -10.09 0.83 17.06
CA ALA A 75 -8.81 0.65 16.39
C ALA A 75 -8.09 -0.62 16.88
N ALA A 76 -8.04 -0.85 18.19
CA ALA A 76 -7.46 -2.06 18.77
C ALA A 76 -8.22 -3.32 18.30
N TRP A 77 -9.55 -3.26 18.24
CA TRP A 77 -10.38 -4.33 17.68
C TRP A 77 -10.05 -4.59 16.20
N ALA A 78 -10.01 -3.54 15.38
CA ALA A 78 -9.67 -3.65 13.96
C ALA A 78 -8.28 -4.28 13.77
N ILE A 79 -7.26 -3.79 14.49
CA ILE A 79 -5.89 -4.33 14.44
C ILE A 79 -5.87 -5.80 14.87
N ALA A 80 -6.51 -6.14 16.01
CA ALA A 80 -6.56 -7.51 16.50
C ALA A 80 -7.20 -8.47 15.50
N ARG A 81 -8.19 -8.01 14.72
CA ARG A 81 -8.83 -8.80 13.66
C ARG A 81 -7.94 -8.91 12.42
N LEU A 82 -7.34 -7.82 11.98
CA LEU A 82 -6.49 -7.76 10.79
C LEU A 82 -5.20 -8.60 10.93
N VAL A 83 -4.62 -8.66 12.14
CA VAL A 83 -3.43 -9.48 12.43
C VAL A 83 -3.80 -10.91 12.86
N GLY A 84 -5.09 -11.23 12.96
CA GLY A 84 -5.57 -12.59 13.24
C GLY A 84 -5.47 -13.04 14.70
N PHE A 85 -5.40 -12.10 15.65
CA PHE A 85 -5.38 -12.36 17.10
C PHE A 85 -6.69 -12.98 17.59
N LEU A 86 -7.83 -12.42 17.16
CA LEU A 86 -9.15 -12.92 17.49
C LEU A 86 -9.64 -13.80 16.34
N SER A 87 -10.17 -15.00 16.61
CA SER A 87 -10.78 -15.88 15.60
C SER A 87 -12.08 -16.49 16.13
N GLY A 88 -13.23 -16.06 15.58
CA GLY A 88 -14.56 -16.61 15.84
C GLY A 88 -15.41 -16.52 14.56
N TRP A 89 -16.44 -17.35 14.42
CA TRP A 89 -17.19 -17.49 13.15
C TRP A 89 -18.56 -16.79 13.13
N LEU A 90 -19.21 -16.59 14.29
CA LEU A 90 -20.58 -16.02 14.34
C LEU A 90 -20.68 -14.73 15.16
N VAL A 91 -19.92 -14.63 16.25
CA VAL A 91 -20.03 -13.50 17.19
C VAL A 91 -19.22 -12.28 16.71
N THR A 92 -18.15 -12.52 15.96
CA THR A 92 -17.16 -11.52 15.54
C THR A 92 -17.70 -10.46 14.57
N PRO A 93 -18.45 -10.79 13.50
CA PRO A 93 -19.05 -9.77 12.63
C PRO A 93 -20.06 -8.88 13.37
N LEU A 94 -20.80 -9.45 14.32
CA LEU A 94 -21.72 -8.69 15.17
C LEU A 94 -20.97 -7.74 16.10
N ILE A 95 -19.86 -8.18 16.70
CA ILE A 95 -19.01 -7.29 17.50
C ILE A 95 -18.40 -6.21 16.61
N THR A 96 -17.86 -6.54 15.43
CA THR A 96 -17.30 -5.56 14.49
C THR A 96 -18.35 -4.51 14.11
N LEU A 97 -19.60 -4.93 13.84
CA LEU A 97 -20.70 -4.03 13.55
C LEU A 97 -21.07 -3.13 14.76
N SER A 98 -21.12 -3.71 15.97
CA SER A 98 -21.37 -2.96 17.20
C SER A 98 -20.27 -1.93 17.49
N VAL A 99 -19.01 -2.31 17.31
CA VAL A 99 -17.84 -1.42 17.46
C VAL A 99 -17.89 -0.31 16.41
N MET A 100 -18.21 -0.63 15.16
CA MET A 100 -18.40 0.37 14.10
C MET A 100 -19.53 1.36 14.44
N GLY A 101 -20.65 0.87 14.96
CA GLY A 101 -21.74 1.70 15.46
C GLY A 101 -21.29 2.63 16.59
N ALA A 102 -20.55 2.12 17.56
CA ALA A 102 -20.00 2.93 18.66
C ALA A 102 -19.03 4.02 18.15
N THR A 103 -18.18 3.72 17.16
CA THR A 103 -17.27 4.72 16.56
C THR A 103 -18.03 5.83 15.83
N LEU A 104 -19.12 5.50 15.13
CA LEU A 104 -19.95 6.49 14.43
C LEU A 104 -20.76 7.39 15.37
N VAL A 105 -21.08 6.91 16.58
CA VAL A 105 -21.76 7.73 17.60
C VAL A 105 -20.81 8.80 18.16
N VAL A 106 -19.51 8.49 18.31
CA VAL A 106 -18.50 9.45 18.79
C VAL A 106 -18.27 10.58 17.78
N ASP A 107 -18.29 10.27 16.47
CA ASP A 107 -18.17 11.25 15.38
C ASP A 107 -19.21 12.39 15.48
N GLY A 108 -20.42 12.07 15.96
CA GLY A 108 -21.50 13.03 16.11
C GLY A 108 -21.40 13.95 17.34
N VAL A 109 -20.49 13.69 18.27
CA VAL A 109 -20.45 14.37 19.59
C VAL A 109 -19.23 15.29 19.78
N GLU A 110 -18.10 15.05 19.11
CA GLU A 110 -16.81 15.68 19.45
C GLU A 110 -16.33 16.79 18.49
N ALA A 111 -17.24 17.41 17.73
CA ALA A 111 -16.87 18.38 16.69
C ALA A 111 -16.40 19.76 17.19
N SER A 112 -16.50 20.10 18.50
CA SER A 112 -16.30 21.49 18.94
C SER A 112 -14.86 21.89 19.29
N ASP A 113 -14.03 20.99 19.83
CA ASP A 113 -12.69 21.35 20.37
C ASP A 113 -11.52 20.59 19.73
N SER A 114 -11.79 19.62 18.87
CA SER A 114 -10.74 18.86 18.16
C SER A 114 -10.31 19.54 16.86
N PRO A 115 -9.06 19.39 16.41
CA PRO A 115 -8.60 19.93 15.12
C PRO A 115 -9.47 19.42 13.96
N GLU A 116 -9.82 20.29 13.01
CA GLU A 116 -10.69 19.95 11.88
C GLU A 116 -10.16 18.75 11.06
N TRP A 117 -8.83 18.64 10.91
CA TRP A 117 -8.19 17.51 10.22
C TRP A 117 -8.32 16.19 10.97
N LEU A 118 -8.49 16.22 12.30
CA LEU A 118 -8.70 15.01 13.11
C LEU A 118 -10.15 14.56 13.01
N VAL A 119 -11.09 15.51 13.02
CA VAL A 119 -12.53 15.24 12.97
C VAL A 119 -13.00 14.85 11.56
N SER A 120 -12.51 15.52 10.52
CA SER A 120 -13.00 15.32 9.14
C SER A 120 -11.97 14.70 8.19
N GLY A 121 -10.72 14.55 8.65
CA GLY A 121 -9.64 14.04 7.83
C GLY A 121 -9.47 12.52 7.90
N PRO A 122 -8.31 12.01 7.44
CA PRO A 122 -8.09 10.58 7.28
C PRO A 122 -8.06 9.82 8.62
N PHE A 123 -7.90 10.51 9.75
CA PHE A 123 -7.88 9.88 11.08
C PHE A 123 -9.18 10.08 11.86
N SER A 124 -10.24 10.49 11.19
CA SER A 124 -11.58 10.67 11.76
C SER A 124 -12.20 9.38 12.30
N ALA A 125 -13.18 9.54 13.18
CA ALA A 125 -14.04 8.46 13.62
C ALA A 125 -14.76 7.80 12.42
N PHE A 126 -15.17 8.59 11.43
CA PHE A 126 -15.67 8.10 10.14
C PHE A 126 -14.66 7.22 9.40
N ALA A 127 -13.39 7.63 9.29
CA ALA A 127 -12.36 6.83 8.65
C ALA A 127 -12.15 5.48 9.35
N LEU A 128 -12.16 5.46 10.69
CA LEU A 128 -12.11 4.22 11.46
C LEU A 128 -13.34 3.34 11.24
N ALA A 129 -14.53 3.94 11.14
CA ALA A 129 -15.75 3.20 10.80
C ALA A 129 -15.68 2.58 9.40
N CYS A 130 -15.08 3.26 8.42
CA CYS A 130 -14.81 2.68 7.10
C CYS A 130 -13.85 1.49 7.18
N ILE A 131 -12.80 1.57 7.99
CA ILE A 131 -11.87 0.45 8.24
C ILE A 131 -12.62 -0.73 8.87
N LEU A 132 -13.43 -0.49 9.90
CA LEU A 132 -14.25 -1.51 10.55
C LEU A 132 -15.29 -2.13 9.59
N GLY A 133 -15.89 -1.31 8.72
CA GLY A 133 -16.78 -1.78 7.66
C GLY A 133 -16.08 -2.65 6.62
N ALA A 134 -14.83 -2.31 6.27
CA ALA A 134 -13.98 -3.15 5.42
C ALA A 134 -13.66 -4.48 6.12
N VAL A 135 -13.27 -4.45 7.40
CA VAL A 135 -13.05 -5.66 8.22
C VAL A 135 -14.31 -6.51 8.26
N PHE A 136 -15.47 -5.93 8.55
CA PHE A 136 -16.76 -6.63 8.55
C PHE A 136 -17.06 -7.28 7.20
N THR A 137 -16.85 -6.55 6.10
CA THR A 137 -17.08 -7.07 4.75
C THR A 137 -16.17 -8.26 4.45
N LEU A 138 -14.88 -8.14 4.79
CA LEU A 138 -13.89 -9.20 4.64
C LEU A 138 -14.23 -10.41 5.51
N GLU A 139 -14.78 -10.20 6.71
CA GLU A 139 -15.30 -11.25 7.57
C GLU A 139 -16.47 -11.98 6.91
N VAL A 140 -17.49 -11.25 6.44
CA VAL A 140 -18.66 -11.82 5.76
C VAL A 140 -18.23 -12.62 4.53
N ILE A 141 -17.31 -12.09 3.72
CA ILE A 141 -16.73 -12.82 2.58
C ILE A 141 -16.00 -14.07 3.08
N GLY A 142 -15.21 -13.99 4.15
CA GLY A 142 -14.54 -15.14 4.75
C GLY A 142 -15.50 -16.22 5.28
N LEU A 143 -16.68 -15.84 5.76
CA LEU A 143 -17.74 -16.80 6.12
C LEU A 143 -18.25 -17.55 4.88
N THR A 144 -18.28 -16.88 3.72
CA THR A 144 -18.67 -17.50 2.44
C THR A 144 -17.54 -18.33 1.81
N GLU A 145 -16.28 -17.95 1.99
CA GLU A 145 -15.12 -18.58 1.33
C GLU A 145 -14.70 -19.92 1.98
N SER A 146 -15.06 -20.16 3.26
CA SER A 146 -14.90 -21.48 3.89
C SER A 146 -15.74 -22.58 3.20
N ARG A 147 -16.70 -22.18 2.34
CA ARG A 147 -17.40 -23.05 1.40
C ARG A 147 -16.96 -22.77 -0.05
N SER A 148 -16.03 -23.61 -0.51
CA SER A 148 -16.02 -24.22 -1.85
C SER A 148 -15.08 -23.66 -2.95
N ARG A 149 -14.58 -24.61 -3.75
CA ARG A 149 -14.01 -24.44 -5.09
C ARG A 149 -14.92 -23.66 -6.06
N GLN A 150 -16.18 -23.35 -5.70
CA GLN A 150 -17.12 -22.60 -6.52
C GLN A 150 -16.85 -21.09 -6.55
N PHE A 151 -16.27 -20.50 -5.49
CA PHE A 151 -15.95 -19.07 -5.50
C PHE A 151 -14.84 -18.74 -6.51
N ALA A 152 -13.77 -19.54 -6.50
CA ALA A 152 -12.70 -19.40 -7.48
C ALA A 152 -13.20 -19.60 -8.92
N SER A 153 -14.15 -20.52 -9.15
CA SER A 153 -14.76 -20.70 -10.47
C SER A 153 -15.77 -19.60 -10.83
N PHE A 154 -16.41 -18.98 -9.84
CA PHE A 154 -17.30 -17.83 -10.01
C PHE A 154 -16.54 -16.57 -10.38
N VAL A 155 -15.47 -16.21 -9.64
CA VAL A 155 -14.57 -15.11 -9.97
C VAL A 155 -13.92 -15.34 -11.34
N ARG A 156 -13.58 -16.59 -11.66
CA ARG A 156 -13.08 -16.96 -12.98
C ARG A 156 -14.12 -16.70 -14.09
N ARG A 157 -15.39 -17.06 -13.88
CA ARG A 157 -16.45 -16.91 -14.89
C ARG A 157 -16.99 -15.48 -15.02
N HIS A 158 -17.02 -14.72 -13.93
CA HIS A 158 -17.67 -13.41 -13.87
C HIS A 158 -16.73 -12.26 -13.52
N GLY A 159 -15.45 -12.51 -13.26
CA GLY A 159 -14.51 -11.52 -12.70
C GLY A 159 -14.36 -10.27 -13.55
N VAL A 160 -14.30 -10.40 -14.88
CA VAL A 160 -14.26 -9.22 -15.79
C VAL A 160 -15.54 -8.40 -15.67
N ARG A 161 -16.71 -9.05 -15.58
CA ARG A 161 -18.00 -8.35 -15.44
C ARG A 161 -18.09 -7.65 -14.09
N ILE A 162 -17.73 -8.35 -13.01
CA ILE A 162 -17.70 -7.79 -11.65
C ILE A 162 -16.77 -6.60 -11.57
N LEU A 163 -15.55 -6.71 -12.09
CA LEU A 163 -14.59 -5.61 -12.15
C LEU A 163 -15.16 -4.42 -12.94
N THR A 164 -15.73 -4.68 -14.11
CA THR A 164 -16.28 -3.63 -14.98
C THR A 164 -17.44 -2.92 -14.29
N TYR A 165 -18.40 -3.67 -13.76
CA TYR A 165 -19.54 -3.10 -13.03
C TYR A 165 -19.11 -2.38 -11.75
N GLY A 166 -18.09 -2.88 -11.06
CA GLY A 166 -17.50 -2.22 -9.90
C GLY A 166 -16.91 -0.86 -10.28
N ILE A 167 -16.07 -0.80 -11.31
CA ILE A 167 -15.48 0.45 -11.80
C ILE A 167 -16.58 1.44 -12.25
N VAL A 168 -17.55 0.97 -13.04
CA VAL A 168 -18.66 1.82 -13.50
C VAL A 168 -19.50 2.33 -12.34
N ALA A 169 -19.81 1.49 -11.36
CA ALA A 169 -20.56 1.88 -10.16
C ALA A 169 -19.78 2.90 -9.33
N THR A 170 -18.48 2.70 -9.09
CA THR A 170 -17.63 3.66 -8.36
C THR A 170 -17.59 5.01 -9.06
N ILE A 171 -17.38 5.03 -10.38
CA ILE A 171 -17.38 6.27 -11.18
C ILE A 171 -18.75 6.94 -11.11
N ALA A 172 -19.85 6.20 -11.24
CA ALA A 172 -21.19 6.74 -11.17
C ALA A 172 -21.50 7.33 -9.78
N ILE A 173 -21.13 6.63 -8.70
CA ILE A 173 -21.30 7.11 -7.32
C ILE A 173 -20.49 8.40 -7.12
N TYR A 174 -19.22 8.42 -7.52
CA TYR A 174 -18.37 9.61 -7.37
C TYR A 174 -18.86 10.79 -8.22
N THR A 175 -19.35 10.53 -9.43
CA THR A 175 -19.80 11.55 -10.37
C THR A 175 -21.17 12.13 -10.00
N PHE A 176 -22.09 11.30 -9.53
CA PHE A 176 -23.48 11.71 -9.31
C PHE A 176 -23.85 11.83 -7.85
N ALA A 177 -23.51 10.83 -7.02
CA ALA A 177 -23.93 10.82 -5.62
C ALA A 177 -23.18 11.87 -4.79
N VAL A 178 -21.88 12.04 -5.00
CA VAL A 178 -21.09 13.03 -4.24
C VAL A 178 -21.61 14.47 -4.47
N PRO A 179 -21.75 14.98 -5.71
CA PRO A 179 -22.34 16.30 -5.93
C PRO A 179 -23.76 16.43 -5.41
N LEU A 180 -24.59 15.38 -5.52
CA LEU A 180 -25.96 15.40 -5.02
C LEU A 180 -26.02 15.51 -3.51
N VAL A 181 -25.15 14.78 -2.79
CA VAL A 181 -25.04 14.87 -1.33
C VAL A 181 -24.51 16.24 -0.92
N GLN A 182 -23.50 16.78 -1.62
CA GLN A 182 -22.99 18.12 -1.36
C GLN A 182 -24.08 19.20 -1.57
N GLU A 183 -24.88 19.07 -2.62
CA GLU A 183 -26.03 19.94 -2.90
C GLU A 183 -27.10 19.85 -1.80
N LEU A 184 -27.39 18.63 -1.33
CA LEU A 184 -28.33 18.40 -0.25
C LEU A 184 -27.83 19.02 1.06
N ILE A 185 -26.56 18.80 1.42
CA ILE A 185 -25.95 19.40 2.62
C ILE A 185 -26.03 20.92 2.56
N PHE A 186 -25.69 21.52 1.43
CA PHE A 186 -25.79 22.96 1.23
C PHE A 186 -27.23 23.49 1.36
N THR A 187 -28.21 22.74 0.85
CA THR A 187 -29.63 23.11 0.94
C THR A 187 -30.16 23.03 2.36
N LEU A 188 -29.68 22.05 3.14
CA LEU A 188 -30.05 21.87 4.54
C LEU A 188 -29.35 22.87 5.46
N ASN A 189 -28.08 23.20 5.18
CA ASN A 189 -27.22 24.08 5.97
C ASN A 189 -26.57 25.14 5.06
N PRO A 190 -27.32 26.18 4.63
CA PRO A 190 -26.75 27.25 3.82
C PRO A 190 -25.70 28.04 4.63
N PRO A 191 -24.51 28.32 4.06
CA PRO A 191 -23.45 29.03 4.78
C PRO A 191 -23.84 30.48 5.05
N ASP A 192 -23.51 30.98 6.25
CA ASP A 192 -23.84 32.34 6.72
C ASP A 192 -23.13 33.46 5.94
N HIS A 193 -22.07 33.13 5.19
CA HIS A 193 -21.23 34.10 4.48
C HIS A 193 -21.44 34.07 2.95
N PRO A 194 -21.82 35.19 2.32
CA PRO A 194 -22.18 35.25 0.89
C PRO A 194 -21.02 35.00 -0.08
N HIS A 195 -19.77 35.11 0.37
CA HIS A 195 -18.59 34.86 -0.46
C HIS A 195 -18.50 33.39 -0.94
N PHE A 196 -18.99 32.44 -0.15
CA PHE A 196 -19.03 31.02 -0.55
C PHE A 196 -20.07 30.72 -1.64
N ALA A 197 -21.06 31.61 -1.83
CA ALA A 197 -22.10 31.43 -2.83
C ALA A 197 -21.67 31.89 -4.24
N LEU A 198 -20.67 32.76 -4.36
CA LEU A 198 -20.26 33.39 -5.62
C LEU A 198 -19.33 32.50 -6.48
N ASP A 199 -18.51 31.65 -5.86
CA ASP A 199 -17.64 30.68 -6.56
C ASP A 199 -18.32 29.31 -6.77
N ARG A 200 -19.65 29.24 -6.59
CA ARG A 200 -20.41 28.00 -6.59
C ARG A 200 -20.61 27.46 -8.00
N LEU A 201 -20.21 26.20 -8.19
CA LEU A 201 -20.55 25.44 -9.38
C LEU A 201 -22.01 25.00 -9.34
N THR A 202 -22.74 25.15 -10.44
CA THR A 202 -24.07 24.54 -10.58
C THR A 202 -23.96 23.02 -10.46
N LEU A 203 -25.02 22.33 -10.01
CA LEU A 203 -25.02 20.86 -9.88
C LEU A 203 -24.55 20.14 -11.16
N PRO A 204 -25.01 20.51 -12.37
CA PRO A 204 -24.50 19.90 -13.61
C PRO A 204 -23.01 20.15 -13.85
N GLN A 205 -22.50 21.34 -13.50
CA GLN A 205 -21.07 21.64 -13.60
C GLN A 205 -20.27 20.79 -12.60
N SER A 206 -20.72 20.67 -11.35
CA SER A 206 -20.06 19.82 -10.34
C SER A 206 -20.01 18.36 -10.78
N MET A 207 -21.12 17.82 -11.32
CA MET A 207 -21.16 16.48 -11.91
C MET A 207 -20.17 16.33 -13.08
N LEU A 208 -20.11 17.31 -13.99
CA LEU A 208 -19.16 17.30 -15.09
C LEU A 208 -17.70 17.30 -14.60
N PHE A 209 -17.37 18.12 -13.60
CA PHE A 209 -16.02 18.14 -13.05
C PHE A 209 -15.66 16.81 -12.36
N LYS A 210 -16.56 16.22 -11.59
CA LYS A 210 -16.35 14.91 -10.96
C LYS A 210 -16.26 13.77 -11.97
N PHE A 211 -16.95 13.88 -13.10
CA PHE A 211 -16.78 12.96 -14.22
C PHE A 211 -15.37 13.04 -14.82
N VAL A 212 -14.90 14.25 -15.15
CA VAL A 212 -13.53 14.46 -15.69
C VAL A 212 -12.48 14.00 -14.69
N GLU A 213 -12.70 14.23 -13.40
CA GLU A 213 -11.82 13.79 -12.32
C GLU A 213 -11.77 12.26 -12.23
N SER A 214 -12.93 11.59 -12.28
CA SER A 214 -13.03 10.11 -12.30
C SER A 214 -12.33 9.50 -13.51
N PHE A 215 -12.56 10.09 -14.69
CA PHE A 215 -11.95 9.63 -15.92
C PHE A 215 -10.43 9.75 -15.87
N THR A 216 -9.94 10.90 -15.39
CA THR A 216 -8.50 11.13 -15.22
C THR A 216 -7.90 10.18 -14.20
N GLY A 217 -8.55 9.99 -13.04
CA GLY A 217 -8.14 9.01 -12.04
C GLY A 217 -8.06 7.59 -12.61
N LEU A 218 -9.04 7.17 -13.42
CA LEU A 218 -9.00 5.89 -14.12
C LEU A 218 -7.78 5.77 -15.05
N MET A 219 -7.38 6.83 -15.74
CA MET A 219 -6.15 6.83 -16.54
C MET A 219 -4.91 6.60 -15.69
N PHE A 220 -4.77 7.29 -14.55
CA PHE A 220 -3.65 7.08 -13.61
C PHE A 220 -3.64 5.68 -13.00
N LEU A 221 -4.82 5.12 -12.69
CA LEU A 221 -4.97 3.72 -12.27
C LEU A 221 -4.43 2.77 -13.35
N VAL A 222 -4.81 2.97 -14.61
CA VAL A 222 -4.34 2.15 -15.74
C VAL A 222 -2.84 2.29 -15.95
N VAL A 223 -2.30 3.50 -15.90
CA VAL A 223 -0.85 3.74 -15.98
C VAL A 223 -0.11 3.00 -14.86
N GLY A 224 -0.58 3.09 -13.62
CA GLY A 224 -0.01 2.34 -12.50
C GLY A 224 -0.09 0.83 -12.70
N MET A 225 -1.20 0.30 -13.22
CA MET A 225 -1.29 -1.14 -13.56
C MET A 225 -0.30 -1.55 -14.65
N VAL A 226 -0.06 -0.72 -15.67
CA VAL A 226 0.95 -0.97 -16.71
C VAL A 226 2.36 -0.96 -16.11
N VAL A 227 2.66 0.02 -15.25
CA VAL A 227 3.92 0.08 -14.51
C VAL A 227 4.09 -1.17 -13.65
N GLY A 228 3.06 -1.59 -12.91
CA GLY A 228 3.07 -2.82 -12.11
C GLY A 228 3.31 -4.08 -12.95
N SER A 229 2.74 -4.13 -14.15
CA SER A 229 2.98 -5.23 -15.10
C SER A 229 4.46 -5.28 -15.53
N TYR A 230 5.06 -4.13 -15.81
CA TYR A 230 6.50 -4.03 -16.06
C TYR A 230 7.35 -4.37 -14.83
N LEU A 231 6.92 -3.99 -13.62
CA LEU A 231 7.64 -4.33 -12.39
C LEU A 231 7.73 -5.84 -12.18
N ASN A 232 6.73 -6.64 -12.57
CA ASN A 232 6.84 -8.11 -12.54
C ASN A 232 8.05 -8.61 -13.36
N VAL A 233 8.32 -7.98 -14.50
CA VAL A 233 9.49 -8.29 -15.34
C VAL A 233 10.78 -7.88 -14.63
N VAL A 234 10.82 -6.66 -14.07
CA VAL A 234 11.97 -6.13 -13.33
C VAL A 234 12.34 -7.05 -12.16
N ILE A 235 11.35 -7.40 -11.34
CA ILE A 235 11.52 -8.25 -10.15
C ILE A 235 12.13 -9.60 -10.52
N TYR A 236 11.68 -10.21 -11.61
CA TYR A 236 12.20 -11.52 -12.04
C TYR A 236 13.60 -11.43 -12.68
N ARG A 237 13.80 -10.47 -13.60
CA ARG A 237 14.95 -10.45 -14.50
C ARG A 237 16.19 -9.74 -13.93
N VAL A 238 16.01 -8.63 -13.21
CA VAL A 238 17.11 -7.81 -12.72
C VAL A 238 18.05 -8.57 -11.76
N PRO A 239 17.55 -9.34 -10.78
CA PRO A 239 18.43 -10.13 -9.91
C PRO A 239 19.21 -11.23 -10.63
N ARG A 240 18.67 -11.70 -11.76
CA ARG A 240 19.25 -12.76 -12.59
C ARG A 240 20.17 -12.22 -13.69
N GLY A 241 20.39 -10.89 -13.75
CA GLY A 241 21.19 -10.25 -14.79
C GLY A 241 20.58 -10.35 -16.20
N ILE A 242 19.28 -10.67 -16.30
CA ILE A 242 18.59 -10.80 -17.58
C ILE A 242 18.12 -9.41 -18.02
N SER A 243 18.28 -9.09 -19.31
CA SER A 243 17.78 -7.83 -19.87
C SER A 243 16.26 -7.68 -19.72
N THR A 244 15.81 -6.52 -19.24
CA THR A 244 14.39 -6.17 -19.13
C THR A 244 13.77 -5.77 -20.47
N LEU A 245 14.57 -5.23 -21.40
CA LEU A 245 14.09 -4.61 -22.64
C LEU A 245 14.04 -5.56 -23.85
N VAL A 246 14.87 -6.61 -23.88
CA VAL A 246 15.15 -7.35 -25.12
C VAL A 246 14.26 -8.57 -25.32
N LYS A 247 13.62 -9.10 -24.27
CA LYS A 247 12.80 -10.33 -24.36
C LYS A 247 11.32 -10.06 -24.14
N SER A 248 10.46 -10.50 -25.08
CA SER A 248 9.00 -10.55 -24.91
C SER A 248 8.59 -11.41 -23.70
N SER A 249 7.36 -11.24 -23.25
CA SER A 249 6.77 -12.12 -22.23
C SER A 249 6.41 -13.45 -22.89
N HIS A 250 6.85 -14.57 -22.30
CA HIS A 250 6.60 -15.92 -22.82
C HIS A 250 5.99 -16.81 -21.73
N CYS A 251 5.21 -17.80 -22.14
CA CYS A 251 4.71 -18.81 -21.23
C CYS A 251 5.85 -19.71 -20.72
N PRO A 252 5.98 -19.96 -19.40
CA PRO A 252 7.00 -20.85 -18.87
C PRO A 252 6.75 -22.35 -19.20
N GLY A 253 5.53 -22.72 -19.58
CA GLY A 253 5.18 -24.10 -19.94
C GLY A 253 5.51 -24.43 -21.39
N CYS A 254 4.91 -23.70 -22.33
CA CYS A 254 5.08 -23.97 -23.77
C CYS A 254 6.12 -23.10 -24.47
N GLY A 255 6.68 -22.08 -23.80
CA GLY A 255 7.62 -21.14 -24.42
C GLY A 255 6.99 -20.21 -25.46
N ALA A 256 5.68 -20.29 -25.73
CA ALA A 256 5.01 -19.42 -26.69
C ALA A 256 4.97 -17.97 -26.20
N ASP A 257 5.14 -17.04 -27.14
CA ASP A 257 4.95 -15.60 -26.91
C ASP A 257 3.52 -15.30 -26.40
N ILE A 258 3.42 -14.39 -25.44
CA ILE A 258 2.14 -13.90 -24.94
C ILE A 258 1.61 -12.83 -25.90
N VAL A 259 0.43 -13.07 -26.48
CA VAL A 259 -0.24 -12.13 -27.38
C VAL A 259 -0.61 -10.85 -26.62
N ALA A 260 -0.47 -9.68 -27.26
CA ALA A 260 -0.69 -8.37 -26.61
C ALA A 260 -2.03 -8.24 -25.84
N ARG A 261 -3.12 -8.78 -26.38
CA ARG A 261 -4.45 -8.76 -25.73
C ARG A 261 -4.53 -9.56 -24.42
N ASP A 262 -3.61 -10.51 -24.23
CA ASP A 262 -3.50 -11.34 -23.03
C ASP A 262 -2.56 -10.72 -22.00
N ASN A 263 -1.78 -9.72 -22.42
CA ASN A 263 -0.87 -8.94 -21.59
C ASN A 263 -1.52 -7.65 -21.06
N LEU A 264 -2.84 -7.48 -21.22
CA LEU A 264 -3.55 -6.34 -20.65
C LEU A 264 -3.61 -6.51 -19.12
N PRO A 265 -3.10 -5.55 -18.32
CA PRO A 265 -3.02 -5.71 -16.86
C PRO A 265 -4.37 -6.05 -16.25
N LEU A 266 -4.38 -7.04 -15.34
CA LEU A 266 -5.53 -7.59 -14.62
C LEU A 266 -6.61 -8.26 -15.49
N VAL A 267 -7.01 -7.62 -16.60
CA VAL A 267 -8.03 -8.08 -17.54
C VAL A 267 -7.57 -9.31 -18.33
N GLY A 268 -6.31 -9.35 -18.78
CA GLY A 268 -5.73 -10.47 -19.51
C GLY A 268 -5.76 -11.76 -18.68
N TRP A 269 -5.32 -11.67 -17.42
CA TRP A 269 -5.34 -12.78 -16.47
C TRP A 269 -6.77 -13.27 -16.18
N LEU A 270 -7.72 -12.34 -15.97
CA LEU A 270 -9.14 -12.68 -15.74
C LEU A 270 -9.78 -13.35 -16.96
N ARG A 271 -9.51 -12.85 -18.18
CA ARG A 271 -10.03 -13.45 -19.43
C ARG A 271 -9.46 -14.83 -19.71
N LEU A 272 -8.18 -15.02 -19.39
CA LEU A 272 -7.48 -16.29 -19.53
C LEU A 272 -7.73 -17.25 -18.36
N ASN A 273 -8.54 -16.86 -17.38
CA ASN A 273 -8.84 -17.68 -16.21
C ASN A 273 -7.59 -18.10 -15.42
N GLY A 274 -6.54 -17.28 -15.47
CA GLY A 274 -5.23 -17.58 -14.92
C GLY A 274 -4.52 -18.75 -15.59
N ARG A 275 -4.79 -19.06 -16.86
CA ARG A 275 -4.14 -20.16 -17.60
C ARG A 275 -3.60 -19.69 -18.95
N CYS A 276 -2.48 -20.28 -19.37
CA CYS A 276 -1.97 -20.03 -20.71
C CYS A 276 -2.97 -20.54 -21.76
N ARG A 277 -3.28 -19.72 -22.77
CA ARG A 277 -4.16 -20.10 -23.89
C ARG A 277 -3.70 -21.38 -24.62
N ASN A 278 -2.38 -21.58 -24.73
CA ASN A 278 -1.82 -22.61 -25.59
C ASN A 278 -1.58 -23.94 -24.88
N CYS A 279 -1.26 -23.92 -23.58
CA CYS A 279 -0.86 -25.11 -22.84
C CYS A 279 -1.52 -25.27 -21.48
N ASP A 280 -2.51 -24.43 -21.15
CA ASP A 280 -3.27 -24.44 -19.89
C ASP A 280 -2.45 -24.34 -18.59
N THR A 281 -1.13 -24.10 -18.70
CA THR A 281 -0.26 -23.89 -17.55
C THR A 281 -0.76 -22.71 -16.73
N ASN A 282 -0.79 -22.90 -15.41
CA ASN A 282 -1.30 -21.90 -14.47
C ASN A 282 -0.40 -20.66 -14.45
N ILE A 283 -1.00 -19.49 -14.62
CA ILE A 283 -0.35 -18.18 -14.50
C ILE A 283 -0.53 -17.72 -13.05
N PRO A 284 0.56 -17.48 -12.28
CA PRO A 284 0.47 -17.14 -10.87
C PRO A 284 -0.41 -15.91 -10.60
N VAL A 285 -1.22 -15.95 -9.53
CA VAL A 285 -2.08 -14.82 -9.10
C VAL A 285 -1.25 -13.59 -8.67
N ARG A 286 0.03 -13.79 -8.35
CA ARG A 286 0.97 -12.70 -8.03
C ARG A 286 0.99 -11.59 -9.09
N TYR A 287 0.91 -11.94 -10.38
CA TYR A 287 0.99 -10.96 -11.48
C TYR A 287 -0.13 -9.91 -11.41
N PRO A 288 -1.42 -10.29 -11.46
CA PRO A 288 -2.51 -9.32 -11.37
C PRO A 288 -2.56 -8.60 -10.00
N ILE A 289 -2.05 -9.22 -8.93
CA ILE A 289 -1.95 -8.55 -7.63
C ILE A 289 -0.98 -7.38 -7.68
N VAL A 290 0.23 -7.60 -8.21
CA VAL A 290 1.24 -6.53 -8.34
C VAL A 290 0.71 -5.41 -9.22
N GLU A 291 0.06 -5.74 -10.33
CA GLU A 291 -0.59 -4.77 -11.21
C GLU A 291 -1.64 -3.94 -10.45
N GLY A 292 -2.53 -4.59 -9.70
CA GLY A 292 -3.55 -3.93 -8.90
C GLY A 292 -2.98 -3.03 -7.79
N VAL A 293 -1.98 -3.50 -7.04
CA VAL A 293 -1.36 -2.73 -5.93
C VAL A 293 -0.69 -1.46 -6.46
N ILE A 294 0.09 -1.57 -7.53
CA ILE A 294 0.76 -0.40 -8.12
C ILE A 294 -0.28 0.54 -8.75
N GLY A 295 -1.29 0.01 -9.44
CA GLY A 295 -2.42 0.79 -9.96
C GLY A 295 -3.12 1.60 -8.87
N LEU A 296 -3.49 0.95 -7.77
CA LEU A 296 -4.16 1.59 -6.64
C LEU A 296 -3.27 2.62 -5.95
N ALA A 297 -1.96 2.37 -5.82
CA ALA A 297 -1.04 3.35 -5.27
C ALA A 297 -0.96 4.62 -6.14
N PHE A 298 -0.94 4.48 -7.47
CA PHE A 298 -0.97 5.61 -8.41
C PHE A 298 -2.26 6.40 -8.30
N LEU A 299 -3.40 5.71 -8.21
CA LEU A 299 -4.71 6.33 -8.02
C LEU A 299 -4.80 7.07 -6.68
N LEU A 300 -4.31 6.45 -5.61
CA LEU A 300 -4.32 7.02 -4.27
C LEU A 300 -3.47 8.29 -4.21
N LEU A 301 -2.22 8.24 -4.67
CA LEU A 301 -1.35 9.41 -4.72
C LEU A 301 -1.92 10.50 -5.65
N PHE A 302 -2.65 10.12 -6.72
CA PHE A 302 -3.32 11.09 -7.58
C PHE A 302 -4.41 11.87 -6.82
N PHE A 303 -5.25 11.20 -6.04
CA PHE A 303 -6.26 11.90 -5.25
C PHE A 303 -5.63 12.70 -4.09
N VAL A 304 -4.67 12.10 -3.41
CA VAL A 304 -4.10 12.65 -2.19
C VAL A 304 -3.11 13.77 -2.44
N GLU A 305 -2.38 13.76 -3.55
CA GLU A 305 -1.42 14.83 -3.89
C GLU A 305 -1.98 15.76 -4.94
N LEU A 306 -2.31 15.24 -6.12
CA LEU A 306 -2.69 16.06 -7.26
C LEU A 306 -4.06 16.74 -7.02
N ILE A 307 -5.12 15.95 -6.85
CA ILE A 307 -6.48 16.48 -6.70
C ILE A 307 -6.64 17.34 -5.45
N SER A 308 -6.06 16.93 -4.32
CA SER A 308 -6.11 17.71 -3.08
C SER A 308 -5.32 19.01 -3.13
N GLY A 309 -4.49 19.21 -4.17
CA GLY A 309 -3.59 20.35 -4.25
C GLY A 309 -2.42 20.28 -3.26
N GLY A 310 -1.99 19.08 -2.88
CA GLY A 310 -0.87 18.80 -1.99
C GLY A 310 -1.23 18.89 -0.50
N ALA A 311 -2.45 18.53 -0.14
CA ALA A 311 -2.93 18.56 1.25
C ALA A 311 -2.13 17.63 2.18
N ASN A 312 -1.55 16.56 1.63
CA ASN A 312 -0.70 15.63 2.37
C ASN A 312 0.72 16.15 2.61
N LEU A 313 1.17 17.22 1.96
CA LEU A 313 2.57 17.68 2.04
C LEU A 313 2.75 18.61 3.25
N PRO A 314 3.75 18.39 4.12
CA PRO A 314 3.84 19.04 5.43
C PRO A 314 4.12 20.55 5.39
N VAL A 315 5.10 20.99 4.61
CA VAL A 315 5.63 22.37 4.65
C VAL A 315 5.06 23.25 3.53
N ARG A 316 4.11 22.72 2.75
CA ARG A 316 3.52 23.39 1.58
C ARG A 316 2.09 23.81 1.89
N ARG A 317 1.71 25.05 1.61
CA ARG A 317 0.30 25.45 1.68
C ARG A 317 -0.49 24.74 0.58
N PRO A 318 -1.63 24.10 0.89
CA PRO A 318 -2.51 23.56 -0.14
C PRO A 318 -2.89 24.66 -1.14
N ASN A 319 -3.02 24.28 -2.41
CA ASN A 319 -3.51 25.22 -3.41
C ASN A 319 -4.96 25.62 -3.07
N SER A 320 -5.28 26.91 -3.09
CA SER A 320 -6.64 27.41 -2.87
C SER A 320 -7.64 26.84 -3.89
N TYR A 321 -7.15 26.53 -5.09
CA TYR A 321 -7.91 25.91 -6.15
C TYR A 321 -7.47 24.45 -6.35
N THR A 322 -8.36 23.52 -6.03
CA THR A 322 -8.11 22.06 -6.05
C THR A 322 -8.94 21.36 -7.11
N GLY A 323 -8.58 20.12 -7.43
CA GLY A 323 -9.25 19.32 -8.44
C GLY A 323 -8.60 19.35 -9.83
N VAL A 324 -9.07 18.45 -10.69
CA VAL A 324 -8.41 18.09 -11.94
C VAL A 324 -8.28 19.25 -12.93
N GLN A 325 -9.25 20.16 -12.96
CA GLN A 325 -9.26 21.30 -13.88
C GLN A 325 -8.04 22.21 -13.68
N TRP A 326 -7.65 22.46 -12.43
CA TRP A 326 -6.55 23.36 -12.11
C TRP A 326 -5.21 22.74 -12.46
N ILE A 327 -5.11 21.41 -12.38
CA ILE A 327 -3.90 20.68 -12.77
C ILE A 327 -3.77 20.63 -14.30
N LEU A 328 -4.88 20.45 -15.01
CA LEU A 328 -4.88 20.39 -16.48
C LEU A 328 -4.68 21.76 -17.12
N PHE A 329 -5.37 22.80 -16.65
CA PHE A 329 -5.31 24.14 -17.25
C PHE A 329 -4.20 25.03 -16.65
N TYR A 330 -3.81 24.80 -15.39
CA TYR A 330 -2.81 25.58 -14.67
C TYR A 330 -1.80 24.66 -13.98
N THR A 331 -1.14 23.84 -14.79
CA THR A 331 -0.27 22.76 -14.32
C THR A 331 0.73 23.22 -13.27
N LYS A 332 0.55 22.64 -12.07
CA LYS A 332 1.42 22.81 -10.92
C LYS A 332 2.56 21.81 -11.02
N TRP A 333 3.62 22.19 -11.73
CA TRP A 333 4.77 21.32 -12.02
C TRP A 333 5.50 20.83 -10.78
N ASP A 334 5.49 21.62 -9.70
CA ASP A 334 5.93 21.21 -8.37
C ASP A 334 5.18 19.97 -7.89
N LEU A 335 3.84 20.00 -7.96
CA LEU A 335 2.98 18.92 -7.50
C LEU A 335 3.06 17.68 -8.39
N VAL A 336 3.15 17.87 -9.71
CA VAL A 336 3.43 16.79 -10.66
C VAL A 336 4.80 16.16 -10.39
N GLY A 337 5.80 16.98 -10.03
CA GLY A 337 7.13 16.54 -9.62
C GLY A 337 7.07 15.62 -8.39
N TYR A 338 6.42 16.06 -7.30
CA TYR A 338 6.22 15.24 -6.11
C TYR A 338 5.54 13.91 -6.45
N TYR A 339 4.45 13.95 -7.19
CA TYR A 339 3.69 12.76 -7.58
C TYR A 339 4.56 11.73 -8.31
N VAL A 340 5.25 12.16 -9.37
CA VAL A 340 6.11 11.26 -10.16
C VAL A 340 7.25 10.71 -9.29
N TYR A 341 7.82 11.54 -8.44
CA TYR A 341 8.93 11.16 -7.57
C TYR A 341 8.51 10.17 -6.49
N HIS A 342 7.37 10.38 -5.84
CA HIS A 342 6.77 9.48 -4.87
C HIS A 342 6.36 8.15 -5.49
N CYS A 343 5.74 8.16 -6.68
CA CYS A 343 5.47 6.95 -7.44
C CYS A 343 6.75 6.17 -7.77
N PHE A 344 7.84 6.85 -8.16
CA PHE A 344 9.13 6.24 -8.44
C PHE A 344 9.73 5.55 -7.21
N LEU A 345 9.76 6.24 -6.06
CA LEU A 345 10.27 5.68 -4.80
C LEU A 345 9.44 4.48 -4.34
N PHE A 346 8.11 4.61 -4.35
CA PHE A 346 7.21 3.52 -3.99
C PHE A 346 7.40 2.30 -4.90
N CYS A 347 7.40 2.48 -6.23
CA CYS A 347 7.62 1.38 -7.18
C CYS A 347 8.95 0.68 -6.97
N THR A 348 10.00 1.44 -6.68
CA THR A 348 11.35 0.89 -6.50
C THR A 348 11.43 0.06 -5.23
N LEU A 349 10.92 0.59 -4.11
CA LEU A 349 10.91 -0.12 -2.84
C LEU A 349 10.00 -1.34 -2.87
N PHE A 350 8.85 -1.25 -3.54
CA PHE A 350 7.97 -2.38 -3.79
C PHE A 350 8.68 -3.47 -4.60
N ALA A 351 9.37 -3.10 -5.68
CA ALA A 351 10.13 -4.05 -6.49
C ALA A 351 11.26 -4.71 -5.69
N TRP A 352 12.01 -3.95 -4.89
CA TRP A 352 13.08 -4.48 -4.04
C TRP A 352 12.56 -5.36 -2.91
N ALA A 353 11.41 -5.02 -2.32
CA ALA A 353 10.71 -5.88 -1.37
C ALA A 353 10.37 -7.23 -2.01
N MET A 354 9.86 -7.22 -3.24
CA MET A 354 9.50 -8.44 -3.97
C MET A 354 10.71 -9.26 -4.43
N ILE A 355 11.81 -8.62 -4.84
CA ILE A 355 13.09 -9.29 -5.16
C ILE A 355 13.60 -10.06 -3.93
N ARG A 356 13.54 -9.43 -2.76
CA ARG A 356 13.95 -10.05 -1.49
C ARG A 356 13.02 -11.16 -1.06
N ARG A 357 11.73 -10.99 -1.28
CA ARG A 357 10.75 -12.07 -1.09
C ARG A 357 11.07 -13.28 -1.95
N ASP A 358 11.60 -13.09 -3.15
CA ASP A 358 12.04 -14.18 -4.03
C ASP A 358 13.39 -14.80 -3.62
N GLY A 359 13.94 -14.42 -2.46
CA GLY A 359 15.22 -14.90 -1.94
C GLY A 359 16.45 -14.24 -2.56
N HIS A 360 16.27 -13.22 -3.39
CA HIS A 360 17.36 -12.51 -4.05
C HIS A 360 17.77 -11.26 -3.29
N ARG A 361 19.06 -10.90 -3.36
CA ARG A 361 19.54 -9.60 -2.86
C ARG A 361 19.32 -8.52 -3.91
N VAL A 362 19.13 -7.28 -3.47
CA VAL A 362 19.05 -6.11 -4.37
C VAL A 362 20.39 -5.97 -5.10
N PRO A 363 20.43 -5.98 -6.44
CA PRO A 363 21.68 -5.83 -7.17
C PRO A 363 22.31 -4.45 -6.97
N LEU A 364 23.62 -4.41 -6.76
CA LEU A 364 24.37 -3.18 -6.48
C LEU A 364 24.21 -2.13 -7.58
N LYS A 365 24.16 -2.55 -8.84
CA LYS A 365 23.97 -1.63 -9.99
C LYS A 365 22.62 -0.90 -9.91
N THR A 366 21.56 -1.63 -9.60
CA THR A 366 20.21 -1.05 -9.45
C THR A 366 20.15 -0.13 -8.25
N PHE A 367 20.74 -0.53 -7.13
CA PHE A 367 20.88 0.34 -5.97
C PHE A 367 21.63 1.63 -6.31
N ALA A 368 22.81 1.55 -6.93
CA ALA A 368 23.62 2.71 -7.25
C ALA A 368 22.89 3.71 -8.17
N VAL A 369 22.19 3.23 -9.20
CA VAL A 369 21.41 4.09 -10.11
C VAL A 369 20.25 4.74 -9.38
N VAL A 370 19.45 3.97 -8.63
CA VAL A 370 18.31 4.51 -7.88
C VAL A 370 18.76 5.49 -6.81
N PHE A 371 19.84 5.18 -6.10
CA PHE A 371 20.42 6.04 -5.09
C PHE A 371 20.91 7.36 -5.70
N ALA A 372 21.60 7.30 -6.86
CA ALA A 372 22.03 8.49 -7.58
C ALA A 372 20.83 9.34 -8.05
N ILE A 373 19.76 8.74 -8.55
CA ILE A 373 18.52 9.46 -8.91
C ILE A 373 17.87 10.07 -7.67
N SER A 374 17.77 9.30 -6.58
CA SER A 374 17.10 9.74 -5.35
C SER A 374 17.86 10.88 -4.68
N MET A 375 19.19 10.85 -4.72
CA MET A 375 20.05 11.93 -4.23
C MET A 375 20.11 13.11 -5.19
N GLY A 376 20.18 12.86 -6.50
CA GLY A 376 20.39 13.88 -7.52
C GLY A 376 19.14 14.68 -7.87
N ALA A 377 17.97 14.06 -7.89
CA ALA A 377 16.73 14.74 -8.26
C ALA A 377 16.40 15.92 -7.32
N PRO A 378 16.48 15.81 -5.98
CA PRO A 378 16.32 16.95 -5.09
C PRO A 378 17.39 18.04 -5.25
N LEU A 379 18.59 17.71 -5.74
CA LEU A 379 19.62 18.72 -6.00
C LEU A 379 19.32 19.54 -7.25
N LEU A 380 18.71 18.91 -8.26
CA LEU A 380 18.29 19.57 -9.50
C LEU A 380 16.98 20.33 -9.32
N LEU A 381 16.06 19.77 -8.53
CA LEU A 381 14.75 20.31 -8.23
C LEU A 381 14.56 20.31 -6.70
N PRO A 382 15.06 21.35 -6.00
CA PRO A 382 15.00 21.45 -4.53
C PRO A 382 13.59 21.30 -3.95
N ASP A 383 12.58 21.68 -4.73
CA ASP A 383 11.18 21.52 -4.37
C ASP A 383 10.82 20.04 -4.11
N LEU A 384 11.47 19.06 -4.74
CA LEU A 384 11.14 17.63 -4.57
C LEU A 384 11.31 17.10 -3.14
N LEU A 385 12.00 17.82 -2.25
CA LEU A 385 12.04 17.52 -0.82
C LEU A 385 10.91 18.29 -0.10
N PRO A 386 9.86 17.61 0.38
CA PRO A 386 8.74 18.29 1.03
C PRO A 386 9.15 19.01 2.32
N TRP A 387 10.25 18.61 2.95
CA TRP A 387 10.78 19.22 4.17
C TRP A 387 12.30 19.47 4.09
N PRO A 388 12.73 20.61 3.51
CA PRO A 388 14.14 20.97 3.43
C PRO A 388 14.73 21.38 4.80
N PHE A 389 16.05 21.31 4.94
CA PHE A 389 16.76 21.61 6.18
C PHE A 389 16.75 23.12 6.47
N ASN A 390 16.58 23.47 7.75
CA ASN A 390 16.59 24.84 8.28
C ASN A 390 15.52 25.78 7.70
N THR A 391 14.25 25.37 7.81
CA THR A 391 13.14 26.33 7.87
C THR A 391 12.92 26.68 9.34
N GLY A 392 13.47 27.81 9.79
CA GLY A 392 12.73 28.58 10.79
C GLY A 392 11.31 28.76 10.25
N ALA A 393 10.28 28.67 11.08
CA ALA A 393 8.87 28.55 10.69
C ALA A 393 8.28 29.75 9.90
N GLU A 394 9.10 30.51 9.18
CA GLU A 394 8.73 31.64 8.35
C GLU A 394 8.40 31.16 6.93
N PHE A 395 7.15 31.38 6.54
CA PHE A 395 6.70 31.24 5.17
C PHE A 395 6.99 32.54 4.41
N PRO A 396 7.43 32.49 3.13
CA PRO A 396 7.59 31.30 2.29
C PRO A 396 8.89 30.51 2.53
N VAL A 397 8.81 29.19 2.36
CA VAL A 397 9.93 28.27 2.54
C VAL A 397 10.95 28.41 1.41
N GLU A 398 12.22 28.58 1.76
CA GLU A 398 13.31 28.74 0.79
C GLU A 398 13.89 27.38 0.37
N TYR A 399 13.51 26.92 -0.83
CA TYR A 399 14.02 25.69 -1.43
C TYR A 399 15.35 25.96 -2.14
N THR A 400 16.46 25.80 -1.41
CA THR A 400 17.82 25.96 -1.97
C THR A 400 18.51 24.61 -2.18
N VAL A 401 19.40 24.54 -3.18
CA VAL A 401 20.24 23.35 -3.44
C VAL A 401 21.04 22.96 -2.19
N ARG A 402 21.51 23.96 -1.41
CA ARG A 402 22.22 23.73 -0.14
C ARG A 402 21.33 23.01 0.87
N ASN A 403 20.12 23.49 1.09
CA ASN A 403 19.18 22.90 2.06
C ASN A 403 18.75 21.49 1.61
N ALA A 404 18.54 21.30 0.30
CA ALA A 404 18.26 19.98 -0.28
C ALA A 404 19.42 19.01 -0.05
N ALA A 405 20.66 19.44 -0.32
CA ALA A 405 21.85 18.62 -0.10
C ALA A 405 22.02 18.21 1.37
N ILE A 406 21.79 19.14 2.30
CA ILE A 406 21.88 18.86 3.74
C ILE A 406 20.76 17.90 4.15
N SER A 407 19.51 18.14 3.73
CA SER A 407 18.37 17.24 4.02
C SER A 407 18.61 15.83 3.53
N SER A 408 19.04 15.66 2.28
CA SER A 408 19.33 14.34 1.71
C SER A 408 20.52 13.69 2.41
N ALA A 409 21.58 14.43 2.75
CA ALA A 409 22.73 13.89 3.49
C ALA A 409 22.35 13.41 4.90
N LEU A 410 21.60 14.23 5.65
CA LEU A 410 21.06 13.84 6.96
C LEU A 410 20.09 12.66 6.84
N GLY A 411 19.27 12.63 5.79
CA GLY A 411 18.39 11.52 5.51
C GLY A 411 19.15 10.23 5.24
N VAL A 412 20.22 10.27 4.44
CA VAL A 412 21.12 9.12 4.20
C VAL A 412 21.73 8.62 5.51
N LEU A 413 22.21 9.53 6.38
CA LEU A 413 22.76 9.15 7.68
C LEU A 413 21.69 8.52 8.59
N ALA A 414 20.49 9.11 8.65
CA ALA A 414 19.36 8.56 9.40
C ALA A 414 18.97 7.17 8.87
N GLY A 415 18.86 7.01 7.55
CA GLY A 415 18.55 5.73 6.92
C GLY A 415 19.61 4.67 7.20
N ALA A 416 20.89 5.05 7.16
CA ALA A 416 22.00 4.17 7.54
C ALA A 416 21.87 3.71 9.01
N ALA A 417 21.62 4.65 9.93
CA ALA A 417 21.44 4.36 11.35
C ALA A 417 20.25 3.42 11.60
N VAL A 418 19.11 3.66 10.94
CA VAL A 418 17.93 2.78 11.07
C VAL A 418 18.23 1.38 10.55
N SER A 419 18.94 1.25 9.44
CA SER A 419 19.26 -0.05 8.85
C SER A 419 20.18 -0.93 9.71
N THR A 420 20.93 -0.36 10.65
CA THR A 420 21.82 -1.10 11.56
C THR A 420 21.17 -1.40 12.92
N LEU A 421 19.98 -0.84 13.22
CA LEU A 421 19.28 -1.06 14.50
C LEU A 421 19.14 -2.54 14.88
N PRO A 422 18.74 -3.47 13.99
CA PRO A 422 18.59 -4.87 14.37
C PRO A 422 19.91 -5.54 14.71
N GLU A 423 21.01 -5.14 14.06
CA GLU A 423 22.35 -5.67 14.33
C GLU A 423 22.83 -5.23 15.72
N ILE A 424 22.59 -3.96 16.05
CA ILE A 424 22.90 -3.40 17.38
C ILE A 424 22.06 -4.08 18.47
N LEU A 425 20.75 -4.19 18.26
CA LEU A 425 19.84 -4.85 19.21
C LEU A 425 20.12 -6.35 19.35
N GLY A 426 20.46 -7.03 18.24
CA GLY A 426 20.82 -8.44 18.22
C GLY A 426 22.12 -8.70 18.98
N TRP A 427 23.10 -7.81 18.87
CA TRP A 427 24.33 -7.84 19.67
C TRP A 427 24.04 -7.77 21.17
N PHE A 428 23.16 -6.87 21.60
CA PHE A 428 22.74 -6.77 23.01
C PHE A 428 21.96 -8.00 23.50
N ARG A 429 21.19 -8.64 22.61
CA ARG A 429 20.36 -9.81 22.94
C ARG A 429 21.08 -11.15 22.73
N GLN A 430 22.33 -11.14 22.28
CA GLN A 430 23.08 -12.33 21.85
C GLN A 430 22.29 -13.20 20.84
N ASP A 431 21.54 -12.53 19.95
CA ASP A 431 20.70 -13.21 18.95
C ASP A 431 21.46 -13.30 17.62
N SER A 432 21.71 -14.52 17.15
CA SER A 432 22.46 -14.81 15.92
C SER A 432 21.59 -14.83 14.66
N ARG A 433 20.32 -14.44 14.76
CA ARG A 433 19.39 -14.44 13.63
C ARG A 433 19.82 -13.43 12.56
N PRO A 434 19.66 -13.77 11.26
CA PRO A 434 19.96 -12.83 10.19
C PRO A 434 19.07 -11.58 10.31
N PRO A 435 19.59 -10.39 9.95
CA PRO A 435 18.84 -9.15 10.05
C PRO A 435 17.57 -9.23 9.21
N SER A 436 16.47 -8.75 9.79
CA SER A 436 15.16 -8.85 9.13
C SER A 436 15.11 -8.03 7.84
N PRO A 437 14.34 -8.45 6.83
CA PRO A 437 14.24 -7.71 5.56
C PRO A 437 13.71 -6.28 5.77
N LEU A 438 12.98 -5.98 6.84
CA LEU A 438 12.47 -4.65 7.14
C LEU A 438 13.55 -3.56 7.21
N PHE A 439 14.77 -3.92 7.58
CA PHE A 439 15.88 -2.98 7.84
C PHE A 439 16.98 -3.10 6.79
N ASP A 440 16.62 -3.41 5.54
CA ASP A 440 17.62 -3.51 4.48
C ASP A 440 18.24 -2.15 4.15
N ARG A 441 19.57 -2.09 4.17
CA ARG A 441 20.33 -0.85 3.94
C ARG A 441 19.94 -0.12 2.65
N PRO A 442 19.79 -0.78 1.48
CA PRO A 442 19.45 -0.09 0.22
C PRO A 442 18.17 0.74 0.31
N SER A 443 17.11 0.16 0.88
CA SER A 443 15.80 0.82 0.95
C SER A 443 15.83 2.04 1.86
N TRP A 444 16.39 1.93 3.06
CA TRP A 444 16.46 3.04 4.02
C TRP A 444 17.36 4.19 3.54
N LEU A 445 18.47 3.86 2.88
CA LEU A 445 19.33 4.87 2.26
C LEU A 445 18.62 5.65 1.15
N VAL A 446 17.81 4.97 0.33
CA VAL A 446 17.02 5.61 -0.74
C VAL A 446 15.89 6.48 -0.19
N ILE A 447 15.17 5.99 0.83
CA ILE A 447 14.14 6.79 1.52
C ILE A 447 14.77 8.06 2.09
N GLY A 448 15.90 7.93 2.79
CA GLY A 448 16.61 9.05 3.36
C GLY A 448 17.14 10.03 2.32
N ALA A 449 17.78 9.53 1.26
CA ALA A 449 18.32 10.36 0.18
C ALA A 449 17.21 11.17 -0.51
N GLY A 450 16.06 10.53 -0.77
CA GLY A 450 15.01 11.13 -1.57
C GLY A 450 14.01 11.98 -0.80
N LEU A 451 13.68 11.61 0.43
CA LEU A 451 12.61 12.23 1.21
C LEU A 451 13.11 12.98 2.46
N GLY A 452 14.41 12.86 2.78
CA GLY A 452 15.00 13.47 3.96
C GLY A 452 14.89 12.63 5.23
N TRP A 453 15.46 13.13 6.32
CA TRP A 453 15.54 12.42 7.60
C TRP A 453 14.18 12.29 8.30
N GLN A 454 13.28 13.24 8.09
CA GLN A 454 11.93 13.26 8.69
C GLN A 454 11.11 12.08 8.17
N ALA A 455 11.21 11.79 6.87
CA ALA A 455 10.54 10.65 6.28
C ALA A 455 11.07 9.32 6.82
N VAL A 456 12.38 9.22 7.08
CA VAL A 456 12.98 8.05 7.73
C VAL A 456 12.36 7.83 9.11
N VAL A 457 12.23 8.88 9.92
CA VAL A 457 11.61 8.81 11.26
C VAL A 457 10.13 8.43 11.15
N GLY A 458 9.36 9.09 10.28
CA GLY A 458 7.93 8.83 10.09
C GLY A 458 7.65 7.40 9.61
N VAL A 459 8.41 6.90 8.62
CA VAL A 459 8.28 5.52 8.15
C VAL A 459 8.68 4.51 9.23
N LEU A 460 9.73 4.80 10.01
CA LEU A 460 10.13 3.95 11.14
C LEU A 460 9.05 3.88 12.21
N ALA A 461 8.40 5.00 12.53
CA ALA A 461 7.31 5.05 13.50
C ALA A 461 6.12 4.17 13.06
N LEU A 462 5.71 4.27 11.79
CA LEU A 462 4.65 3.43 11.22
C LEU A 462 5.04 1.94 11.25
N LEU A 463 6.29 1.61 10.95
CA LEU A 463 6.79 0.24 11.05
C LEU A 463 6.85 -0.26 12.49
N ALA A 464 7.17 0.59 13.46
CA ALA A 464 7.18 0.22 14.87
C ALA A 464 5.77 -0.18 15.36
N ILE A 465 4.73 0.56 14.94
CA ILE A 465 3.32 0.21 15.21
C ILE A 465 3.01 -1.17 14.64
N TRP A 466 3.41 -1.44 13.39
CA TRP A 466 3.20 -2.73 12.76
C TRP A 466 3.95 -3.87 13.46
N ILE A 467 5.23 -3.67 13.78
CA ILE A 467 6.04 -4.66 14.51
C ILE A 467 5.43 -4.97 15.88
N PHE A 468 4.97 -3.94 16.59
CA PHE A 468 4.29 -4.10 17.87
C PHE A 468 2.99 -4.90 17.72
N ALA A 469 2.16 -4.57 16.72
CA ALA A 469 0.93 -5.31 16.43
C ALA A 469 1.19 -6.79 16.12
N CYS A 470 2.24 -7.10 15.34
CA CYS A 470 2.65 -8.49 15.10
C CYS A 470 3.16 -9.19 16.37
N ALA A 471 3.93 -8.49 17.21
CA ALA A 471 4.48 -9.05 18.44
C ALA A 471 3.39 -9.46 19.45
N LEU A 472 2.25 -8.74 19.47
CA LEU A 472 1.09 -9.11 20.28
C LEU A 472 0.47 -10.46 19.85
N VAL A 473 0.59 -10.82 18.57
CA VAL A 473 0.07 -12.09 18.02
C VAL A 473 1.05 -13.25 18.24
N ASP A 474 2.35 -12.99 18.14
CA ASP A 474 3.42 -13.99 18.29
C ASP A 474 3.68 -14.42 19.75
N SER A 475 2.76 -14.18 20.69
CA SER A 475 2.95 -14.48 22.12
C SER A 475 3.37 -15.95 22.38
N PRO A 476 4.33 -16.22 23.29
CA PRO A 476 5.04 -17.51 23.41
C PRO A 476 4.18 -18.72 23.87
N GLY A 477 2.87 -18.57 24.01
CA GLY A 477 1.96 -19.60 24.55
C GLY A 477 1.32 -20.52 23.52
N ARG A 478 1.51 -20.30 22.21
CA ARG A 478 1.00 -21.18 21.13
C ARG A 478 2.09 -22.10 20.59
N THR A 479 2.90 -22.71 21.47
CA THR A 479 3.59 -23.94 21.10
C THR A 479 2.55 -25.06 21.11
N VAL A 480 2.13 -25.46 19.91
CA VAL A 480 1.49 -26.77 19.72
C VAL A 480 2.45 -27.78 20.35
N GLN A 481 1.99 -28.53 21.36
CA GLN A 481 2.74 -29.66 21.91
C GLN A 481 3.01 -30.65 20.76
N GLU A 482 4.21 -30.59 20.19
CA GLU A 482 4.70 -31.64 19.31
C GLU A 482 4.89 -32.90 20.17
N GLY A 483 4.05 -33.90 19.91
CA GLY A 483 4.23 -35.22 20.50
C GLY A 483 5.61 -35.79 20.13
N PRO A 484 6.22 -36.61 20.99
CA PRO A 484 7.56 -37.11 20.76
C PRO A 484 7.52 -38.13 19.62
N GLN A 485 8.13 -37.81 18.48
CA GLN A 485 8.80 -38.68 17.50
C GLN A 485 8.58 -38.23 16.05
N SER A 486 9.55 -37.52 15.46
CA SER A 486 10.12 -37.90 14.16
C SER A 486 11.44 -37.16 13.91
N ASN A 487 12.54 -37.90 13.79
CA ASN A 487 13.87 -37.39 13.44
C ASN A 487 14.00 -37.17 11.92
N ALA A 488 13.12 -36.37 11.33
CA ALA A 488 13.29 -35.86 9.98
C ALA A 488 13.53 -34.35 10.06
N PRO A 489 14.45 -33.77 9.25
CA PRO A 489 14.52 -32.32 9.12
C PRO A 489 13.24 -31.87 8.40
N VAL A 490 12.20 -31.57 9.18
CA VAL A 490 11.00 -30.94 8.67
C VAL A 490 11.40 -29.53 8.29
N ASN A 491 11.60 -29.30 7.00
CA ASN A 491 11.61 -27.96 6.41
C ASN A 491 10.20 -27.38 6.60
N HIS A 492 9.91 -26.87 7.80
CA HIS A 492 8.73 -26.05 8.00
C HIS A 492 8.83 -24.88 7.02
N PRO A 493 7.81 -24.64 6.17
CA PRO A 493 7.72 -23.33 5.52
C PRO A 493 7.78 -22.28 6.64
N PRO A 494 8.56 -21.20 6.45
CA PRO A 494 8.69 -20.20 7.50
C PRO A 494 7.27 -19.77 7.93
N PRO A 495 7.04 -19.51 9.23
CA PRO A 495 5.71 -19.13 9.69
C PRO A 495 5.22 -17.94 8.84
N ILE A 496 3.93 -17.93 8.50
CA ILE A 496 3.25 -16.91 7.67
C ILE A 496 3.67 -15.47 8.06
N VAL A 497 3.97 -15.24 9.34
CA VAL A 497 4.49 -14.00 9.92
C VAL A 497 5.80 -13.50 9.29
N THR A 498 6.62 -14.39 8.72
CA THR A 498 7.88 -14.04 8.04
C THR A 498 7.64 -13.47 6.64
N GLU A 499 6.56 -13.88 5.96
CA GLU A 499 6.19 -13.37 4.63
C GLU A 499 5.66 -11.92 4.71
N LEU A 500 4.82 -11.61 5.71
CA LEU A 500 4.22 -10.29 5.93
C LEU A 500 5.25 -9.17 6.14
N ARG A 501 6.45 -9.49 6.65
CA ARG A 501 7.50 -8.49 6.94
C ARG A 501 8.11 -7.91 5.66
N SER A 502 8.09 -8.62 4.54
CA SER A 502 8.78 -8.16 3.33
C SER A 502 8.10 -6.95 2.68
N MET A 503 6.76 -6.88 2.74
CA MET A 503 5.97 -5.80 2.13
C MET A 503 5.72 -4.62 3.07
N ALA A 504 6.18 -4.71 4.32
CA ALA A 504 5.78 -3.72 5.31
C ALA A 504 6.39 -2.34 5.05
N LEU A 505 7.66 -2.32 4.63
CA LEU A 505 8.36 -1.08 4.32
C LEU A 505 7.71 -0.27 3.19
N PRO A 506 7.43 -0.82 1.99
CA PRO A 506 6.79 -0.05 0.92
C PRO A 506 5.39 0.44 1.26
N ALA A 507 4.58 -0.31 2.03
CA ALA A 507 3.28 0.24 2.44
C ALA A 507 3.38 1.26 3.59
N ALA A 508 4.31 1.09 4.54
CA ALA A 508 4.59 2.14 5.53
C ALA A 508 5.03 3.44 4.83
N LEU A 509 5.85 3.34 3.77
CA LEU A 509 6.15 4.49 2.91
C LEU A 509 4.88 5.06 2.27
N LEU A 510 4.05 4.25 1.63
CA LEU A 510 2.84 4.75 0.96
C LEU A 510 1.90 5.48 1.92
N ILE A 511 1.71 4.93 3.12
CA ILE A 511 0.92 5.56 4.19
C ILE A 511 1.57 6.87 4.62
N HIS A 512 2.89 6.87 4.84
CA HIS A 512 3.63 8.08 5.19
C HIS A 512 3.44 9.16 4.12
N LEU A 513 3.58 8.83 2.84
CA LEU A 513 3.38 9.78 1.74
C LEU A 513 1.95 10.33 1.73
N CYS A 514 0.94 9.48 1.93
CA CYS A 514 -0.45 9.93 1.94
C CYS A 514 -0.81 10.83 3.13
N LEU A 515 -0.10 10.67 4.25
CA LEU A 515 -0.46 11.27 5.53
C LEU A 515 0.66 12.15 6.10
N TRP A 516 1.63 12.55 5.26
CA TRP A 516 2.90 13.11 5.72
C TRP A 516 2.68 14.36 6.58
N ARG A 517 1.86 15.30 6.14
CA ARG A 517 1.52 16.50 6.92
C ARG A 517 1.06 16.15 8.32
N HIS A 518 0.08 15.26 8.44
CA HIS A 518 -0.46 14.87 9.73
C HIS A 518 0.55 14.09 10.58
N VAL A 519 1.36 13.23 9.95
CA VAL A 519 2.47 12.55 10.63
C VAL A 519 3.44 13.59 11.19
N ALA A 520 3.76 14.63 10.44
CA ALA A 520 4.66 15.67 10.91
C ALA A 520 4.02 16.52 12.02
N GLU A 521 2.76 16.93 11.87
CA GLU A 521 2.00 17.65 12.91
C GLU A 521 1.98 16.91 14.25
N VAL A 522 1.88 15.57 14.22
CA VAL A 522 1.93 14.72 15.42
C VAL A 522 3.31 14.68 16.06
N PHE A 523 4.39 14.71 15.27
CA PHE A 523 5.77 14.57 15.76
C PHE A 523 6.52 15.89 16.00
N GLY A 524 5.92 17.04 15.64
CA GLY A 524 6.46 18.39 15.86
C GLY A 524 7.36 18.86 14.72
#